data_AF-A0A238DUU4-F1
#
_entry.id   AF-A0A238DUU4-F1
#
_cell.length_a   1.000
_cell.length_b   1.000
_cell.length_c   1.000
_cell.angle_alpha   90.00
_cell.angle_beta   90.00
_cell.angle_gamma   90.00
#
_symmetry.space_group_name_H-M   'P 1'
#
loop_
_entity.id
_entity.type
_entity.pdbx_description
1 polymer ?
#
loop_
_entity_poly.entity_id
_entity_poly.type
_entity_poly.pdbx_seq_one_letter_code
_entity_poly.pdbx_strand_id
1 'polypeptide(L)'
;MNSVLKSAPKAKPLPRIEVKAGELPTMMDAAEHALGATLTVFDKGQVLVSLNPHTGSSAPMSPAVCRVEMARAATWFREVTTARGTWEEPANPPGALAQALVERQDWRKIPKLKTITDHPLWLAPGRMLSPGYDPQSHIYGAFQDFHAVHEDATREEAEEALIKLRAVVNTFPWAEPHDEAAALAAMLACVSRPTMKKAPLVLVSAPAPGSGKAVLAKALARFAQGKDVTSGVLPADDVEIEKRLISSLLESPPVLLFEEIGDGKAGQEIDSASLRNLATAEIMEGRYLGGCRT
;
A
#
# COMPACT_ATOMS: atom_id res chain seq x y z
N MET A 1 -25.83 42.62 4.62
CA MET A 1 -24.90 42.35 3.50
C MET A 1 -24.76 40.85 3.36
N ASN A 2 -25.25 40.31 2.23
CA ASN A 2 -25.27 38.89 1.90
C ASN A 2 -23.85 38.35 1.75
N SER A 3 -23.47 37.37 2.56
CA SER A 3 -22.27 36.57 2.35
C SER A 3 -22.62 35.35 1.50
N VAL A 4 -22.11 35.37 0.27
CA VAL A 4 -22.28 34.34 -0.76
C VAL A 4 -21.67 33.03 -0.29
N LEU A 5 -22.51 32.10 0.16
CA LEU A 5 -22.16 30.68 0.20
C LEU A 5 -21.97 30.24 -1.26
N LYS A 6 -20.71 30.15 -1.70
CA LYS A 6 -20.37 29.49 -2.96
C LYS A 6 -20.92 28.06 -2.90
N SER A 7 -21.96 27.79 -3.68
CA SER A 7 -22.52 26.45 -3.83
C SER A 7 -21.40 25.47 -4.18
N ALA A 8 -21.34 24.35 -3.47
CA ALA A 8 -20.47 23.22 -3.83
C ALA A 8 -20.66 22.88 -5.32
N PRO A 9 -19.58 22.55 -6.05
CA PRO A 9 -19.70 22.19 -7.46
C PRO A 9 -20.71 21.04 -7.60
N LYS A 10 -21.67 21.17 -8.53
CA LYS A 10 -22.63 20.10 -8.83
C LYS A 10 -21.84 18.83 -9.14
N ALA A 11 -22.05 17.78 -8.35
CA ALA A 11 -21.42 16.49 -8.57
C ALA A 11 -21.68 16.05 -10.02
N LYS A 12 -20.61 15.65 -10.71
CA LYS A 12 -20.70 15.17 -12.08
C LYS A 12 -21.68 13.97 -12.11
N PRO A 13 -22.63 13.92 -13.05
CA PRO A 13 -23.60 12.83 -13.07
C PRO A 13 -22.87 11.50 -13.22
N LEU A 14 -23.29 10.50 -12.43
CA LEU A 14 -22.71 9.16 -12.49
C LEU A 14 -22.93 8.56 -13.89
N PRO A 15 -21.98 7.76 -14.40
CA PRO A 15 -22.19 7.00 -15.62
C PRO A 15 -23.41 6.08 -15.47
N ARG A 16 -24.12 5.84 -16.57
CA ARG A 16 -25.32 5.00 -16.61
C ARG A 16 -25.00 3.66 -17.25
N ILE A 17 -25.43 2.57 -16.64
CA ILE A 17 -25.18 1.21 -17.13
C ILE A 17 -26.50 0.44 -17.21
N GLU A 18 -26.81 -0.06 -18.41
CA GLU A 18 -27.98 -0.88 -18.66
C GLU A 18 -27.69 -2.36 -18.31
N VAL A 19 -28.58 -2.98 -17.54
CA VAL A 19 -28.57 -4.42 -17.26
C VAL A 19 -29.32 -5.14 -18.36
N LYS A 20 -28.58 -5.72 -19.30
CA LYS A 20 -29.14 -6.41 -20.46
C LYS A 20 -28.53 -7.80 -20.65
N ALA A 21 -29.38 -8.80 -20.84
CA ALA A 21 -28.93 -10.16 -21.10
C ALA A 21 -28.18 -10.24 -22.45
N GLY A 22 -27.07 -10.98 -22.49
CA GLY A 22 -26.22 -11.10 -23.68
C GLY A 22 -25.13 -10.02 -23.80
N GLU A 23 -25.20 -8.92 -23.03
CA GLU A 23 -24.26 -7.79 -23.10
C GLU A 23 -23.19 -7.83 -22.00
N LEU A 24 -22.78 -9.04 -21.56
CA LEU A 24 -21.86 -9.20 -20.44
C LEU A 24 -20.54 -8.44 -20.62
N PRO A 25 -19.83 -8.53 -21.77
CA PRO A 25 -18.58 -7.79 -21.97
C PRO A 25 -18.77 -6.27 -21.89
N THR A 26 -19.83 -5.74 -22.49
CA THR A 26 -20.16 -4.31 -22.48
C THR A 26 -20.43 -3.81 -21.06
N MET A 27 -21.21 -4.56 -20.27
CA MET A 27 -21.47 -4.26 -18.86
C MET A 27 -20.20 -4.33 -18.02
N MET A 28 -19.31 -5.31 -18.28
CA MET A 28 -18.03 -5.44 -17.59
C MET A 28 -17.13 -4.23 -17.84
N ASP A 29 -16.90 -3.87 -19.10
CA ASP A 29 -16.03 -2.75 -19.47
C ASP A 29 -16.57 -1.42 -18.93
N ALA A 30 -17.89 -1.22 -18.95
CA ALA A 30 -18.53 -0.03 -18.38
C ALA A 30 -18.38 0.03 -16.85
N ALA A 31 -18.59 -1.09 -16.15
CA ALA A 31 -18.43 -1.16 -14.70
C ALA A 31 -16.96 -0.96 -14.29
N GLU A 32 -16.03 -1.58 -15.01
CA GLU A 32 -14.59 -1.45 -14.78
C GLU A 32 -14.14 -0.01 -14.96
N HIS A 33 -14.61 0.66 -16.02
CA HIS A 33 -14.32 2.08 -16.24
C HIS A 33 -14.91 2.97 -15.15
N ALA A 34 -16.16 2.73 -14.75
CA ALA A 34 -16.82 3.49 -13.69
C ALA A 34 -16.08 3.36 -12.35
N LEU A 35 -15.69 2.14 -11.98
CA LEU A 35 -14.91 1.87 -10.77
C LEU A 35 -13.51 2.50 -10.83
N GLY A 36 -12.81 2.37 -11.96
CA GLY A 36 -11.47 2.94 -12.09
C GLY A 36 -11.46 4.47 -11.97
N ALA A 37 -12.55 5.13 -12.40
CA ALA A 37 -12.71 6.57 -12.30
C ALA A 37 -12.93 7.07 -10.85
N THR A 38 -13.32 6.21 -9.91
CA THR A 38 -13.54 6.64 -8.51
C THR A 38 -12.23 6.87 -7.75
N LEU A 39 -11.13 6.24 -8.20
CA LEU A 39 -9.86 6.19 -7.47
C LEU A 39 -10.01 5.67 -6.01
N THR A 40 -11.02 4.82 -5.80
CA THR A 40 -11.23 4.07 -4.55
C THR A 40 -11.09 2.56 -4.76
N VAL A 41 -10.92 2.11 -6.00
CA VAL A 41 -10.69 0.72 -6.37
C VAL A 41 -9.44 0.64 -7.24
N PHE A 42 -8.56 -0.30 -6.91
CA PHE A 42 -7.26 -0.45 -7.56
C PHE A 42 -6.89 -1.91 -7.81
N ASP A 43 -6.04 -2.13 -8.81
CA ASP A 43 -5.33 -3.39 -9.04
C ASP A 43 -4.02 -3.39 -8.23
N LYS A 44 -3.96 -4.20 -7.18
CA LYS A 44 -2.76 -4.42 -6.37
C LYS A 44 -2.18 -5.80 -6.67
N GLY A 45 -1.51 -5.92 -7.81
CA GLY A 45 -0.81 -7.14 -8.20
C GLY A 45 -1.74 -8.33 -8.40
N GLN A 46 -2.77 -8.16 -9.24
CA GLN A 46 -3.80 -9.16 -9.57
C GLN A 46 -4.85 -9.40 -8.47
N VAL A 47 -4.85 -8.57 -7.43
CA VAL A 47 -5.91 -8.53 -6.41
C VAL A 47 -6.63 -7.19 -6.52
N LEU A 48 -7.94 -7.24 -6.75
CA LEU A 48 -8.77 -6.05 -6.72
C LEU A 48 -8.95 -5.59 -5.28
N VAL A 49 -8.52 -4.38 -4.96
CA VAL A 49 -8.59 -3.82 -3.61
C VAL A 49 -9.46 -2.58 -3.58
N SER A 50 -10.21 -2.42 -2.49
CA SER A 50 -10.92 -1.18 -2.15
C SER A 50 -10.05 -0.39 -1.19
N LEU A 51 -9.84 0.89 -1.48
CA LEU A 51 -9.10 1.86 -0.68
C LEU A 51 -10.07 2.71 0.12
N ASN A 52 -9.81 2.85 1.42
CA ASN A 52 -10.40 3.91 2.22
C ASN A 52 -9.46 5.13 2.21
N PRO A 53 -9.82 6.23 1.51
CA PRO A 53 -8.96 7.40 1.39
C PRO A 53 -8.76 8.14 2.72
N HIS A 54 -9.65 7.96 3.70
CA HIS A 54 -9.54 8.62 5.00
C HIS A 54 -8.55 7.94 5.94
N THR A 55 -8.41 6.61 5.82
CA THR A 55 -7.52 5.83 6.69
C THR A 55 -6.25 5.36 5.98
N GLY A 56 -6.14 5.57 4.66
CA GLY A 56 -5.03 5.05 3.86
C GLY A 56 -4.95 3.52 3.86
N SER A 57 -6.05 2.82 4.15
CA SER A 57 -6.07 1.37 4.26
C SER A 57 -6.72 0.75 3.01
N SER A 58 -6.13 -0.33 2.50
CA SER A 58 -6.70 -1.12 1.41
C SER A 58 -7.06 -2.53 1.86
N ALA A 59 -8.15 -3.09 1.34
CA ALA A 59 -8.53 -4.47 1.56
C ALA A 59 -8.93 -5.18 0.25
N PRO A 60 -8.62 -6.48 0.08
CA PRO A 60 -9.13 -7.28 -1.02
C PRO A 60 -10.66 -7.24 -1.09
N MET A 61 -11.20 -7.14 -2.30
CA MET A 61 -12.64 -7.07 -2.52
C MET A 61 -13.24 -8.46 -2.63
N SER A 62 -14.30 -8.73 -1.85
CA SER A 62 -15.20 -9.83 -2.15
C SER A 62 -16.17 -9.44 -3.27
N PRO A 63 -16.81 -10.40 -3.97
CA PRO A 63 -17.86 -10.09 -4.94
C PRO A 63 -18.98 -9.21 -4.38
N ALA A 64 -19.32 -9.37 -3.09
CA ALA A 64 -20.32 -8.53 -2.42
C ALA A 64 -19.85 -7.08 -2.26
N VAL A 65 -18.59 -6.86 -1.84
CA VAL A 65 -18.00 -5.52 -1.73
C VAL A 65 -17.90 -4.88 -3.12
N CYS A 66 -17.45 -5.63 -4.13
CA CYS A 66 -17.41 -5.18 -5.52
C CYS A 66 -18.77 -4.73 -6.03
N ARG A 67 -19.83 -5.51 -5.74
CA ARG A 67 -21.18 -5.14 -6.13
C ARG A 67 -21.64 -3.82 -5.51
N VAL A 68 -21.29 -3.55 -4.25
CA VAL A 68 -21.61 -2.28 -3.59
C VAL A 68 -20.85 -1.12 -4.22
N GLU A 69 -19.55 -1.28 -4.48
CA GLU A 69 -18.74 -0.25 -5.13
C GLU A 69 -19.21 0.03 -6.57
N MET A 70 -19.64 -1.00 -7.32
CA MET A 70 -20.24 -0.82 -8.65
C MET A 70 -21.54 0.00 -8.58
N ALA A 71 -22.36 -0.22 -7.56
CA ALA A 71 -23.60 0.54 -7.35
C ALA A 71 -23.33 2.00 -6.93
N ARG A 72 -22.19 2.27 -6.27
CA ARG A 72 -21.74 3.64 -5.95
C ARG A 72 -21.15 4.35 -7.16
N ALA A 73 -20.46 3.62 -8.02
CA ALA A 73 -19.72 4.18 -9.16
C ALA A 73 -20.60 4.51 -10.38
N ALA A 74 -21.79 3.90 -10.50
CA ALA A 74 -22.68 4.09 -11.66
C ALA A 74 -24.16 4.00 -11.28
N THR A 75 -25.02 4.61 -12.09
CA THR A 75 -26.48 4.42 -12.02
C THR A 75 -26.87 3.23 -12.90
N TRP A 76 -27.44 2.20 -12.27
CA TRP A 76 -27.84 0.96 -12.94
C TRP A 76 -29.33 0.96 -13.23
N PHE A 77 -29.70 0.55 -14.44
CA PHE A 77 -31.09 0.47 -14.88
C PHE A 77 -31.29 -0.71 -15.82
N ARG A 78 -32.54 -1.08 -16.10
CA ARG A 78 -32.89 -2.01 -17.17
C ARG A 78 -34.02 -1.41 -18.00
N GLU A 79 -34.02 -1.65 -19.30
CA GLU A 79 -35.18 -1.34 -20.12
C GLU A 79 -36.21 -2.46 -20.04
N VAL A 80 -37.46 -2.09 -19.75
CA VAL A 80 -38.61 -3.00 -19.74
C VAL A 80 -39.52 -2.61 -20.89
N THR A 81 -39.66 -3.53 -21.85
CA THR A 81 -40.58 -3.37 -22.99
C THR A 81 -41.80 -4.26 -22.79
N THR A 82 -42.99 -3.65 -22.80
CA THR A 82 -44.27 -4.35 -22.74
C THR A 82 -45.21 -3.85 -23.84
N ALA A 83 -46.41 -4.44 -23.95
CA ALA A 83 -47.45 -3.94 -24.86
C ALA A 83 -47.86 -2.47 -24.59
N ARG A 84 -47.54 -1.92 -23.41
CA ARG A 84 -47.86 -0.53 -23.01
C ARG A 84 -46.74 0.47 -23.34
N GLY A 85 -45.61 0.02 -23.88
CA GLY A 85 -44.44 0.84 -24.20
C GLY A 85 -43.15 0.34 -23.54
N THR A 86 -42.08 1.12 -23.72
CA THR A 86 -40.75 0.87 -23.15
C THR A 86 -40.43 1.93 -22.10
N TRP A 87 -39.99 1.51 -20.92
CA TRP A 87 -39.53 2.41 -19.87
C TRP A 87 -38.29 1.85 -19.16
N GLU A 88 -37.57 2.72 -18.47
CA GLU A 88 -36.41 2.35 -17.65
C GLU A 88 -36.84 2.07 -16.21
N GLU A 89 -36.33 0.98 -15.64
CA GLU A 89 -36.48 0.66 -14.22
C GLU A 89 -35.11 0.67 -13.53
N PRO A 90 -35.00 1.26 -12.33
CA PRO A 90 -33.79 1.14 -11.52
C PRO A 90 -33.43 -0.33 -11.29
N ALA A 91 -32.15 -0.64 -11.46
CA ALA A 91 -31.60 -1.97 -11.26
C ALA A 91 -30.40 -1.90 -10.32
N ASN A 92 -30.01 -3.06 -9.81
CA ASN A 92 -28.73 -3.20 -9.11
C ASN A 92 -27.73 -3.92 -10.02
N PRO A 93 -26.41 -3.72 -9.85
CA PRO A 93 -25.42 -4.51 -10.56
C PRO A 93 -25.66 -6.01 -10.36
N PRO A 94 -25.64 -6.83 -11.42
CA PRO A 94 -25.80 -8.28 -11.29
C PRO A 94 -24.70 -8.90 -10.42
N GLY A 95 -25.06 -9.84 -9.54
CA GLY A 95 -24.08 -10.51 -8.67
C GLY A 95 -23.01 -11.29 -9.46
N ALA A 96 -23.43 -11.99 -10.52
CA ALA A 96 -22.53 -12.70 -11.42
C ALA A 96 -21.52 -11.77 -12.12
N LEU A 97 -21.92 -10.52 -12.41
CA LEU A 97 -21.03 -9.53 -13.00
C LEU A 97 -19.95 -9.09 -12.00
N ALA A 98 -20.34 -8.84 -10.74
CA ALA A 98 -19.39 -8.49 -9.69
C ALA A 98 -18.40 -9.63 -9.40
N GLN A 99 -18.87 -10.88 -9.41
CA GLN A 99 -18.03 -12.06 -9.28
C GLN A 99 -17.02 -12.15 -10.44
N ALA A 100 -17.52 -12.07 -11.68
CA ALA A 100 -16.67 -12.11 -12.87
C ALA A 100 -15.62 -10.99 -12.88
N LEU A 101 -15.96 -9.80 -12.37
CA LEU A 101 -15.02 -8.69 -12.29
C LEU A 101 -13.91 -8.95 -11.26
N VAL A 102 -14.24 -9.45 -10.07
CA VAL A 102 -13.24 -9.78 -9.02
C VAL A 102 -12.31 -10.92 -9.47
N GLU A 103 -12.86 -11.92 -10.18
CA GLU A 103 -12.10 -13.09 -10.63
C GLU A 103 -11.30 -12.86 -11.91
N ARG A 104 -11.49 -11.71 -12.58
CA ARG A 104 -10.87 -11.42 -13.88
C ARG A 104 -9.34 -11.37 -13.84
N GLN A 105 -8.75 -10.86 -12.75
CA GLN A 105 -7.30 -10.71 -12.53
C GLN A 105 -6.51 -9.88 -13.59
N ASP A 106 -7.18 -9.40 -14.64
CA ASP A 106 -6.66 -8.52 -15.69
C ASP A 106 -7.62 -7.34 -15.92
N TRP A 107 -7.39 -6.24 -15.20
CA TRP A 107 -8.17 -5.02 -15.32
C TRP A 107 -7.41 -3.97 -16.13
N ARG A 108 -8.03 -3.48 -17.20
CA ARG A 108 -7.45 -2.51 -18.14
C ARG A 108 -7.78 -1.06 -17.79
N LYS A 109 -8.89 -0.83 -17.09
CA LYS A 109 -9.44 0.49 -16.74
C LYS A 109 -9.35 0.77 -15.25
N ILE A 110 -9.08 -0.24 -14.41
CA ILE A 110 -8.76 -0.05 -13.00
C ILE A 110 -7.28 0.40 -12.90
N PRO A 111 -6.98 1.52 -12.21
CA PRO A 111 -5.61 1.94 -12.00
C PRO A 111 -4.82 0.95 -11.14
N LYS A 112 -3.53 0.80 -11.44
CA LYS A 112 -2.62 0.00 -10.63
C LYS A 112 -2.27 0.72 -9.34
N LEU A 113 -2.13 -0.01 -8.25
CA LEU A 113 -1.66 0.51 -6.96
C LEU A 113 -0.41 -0.26 -6.53
N LYS A 114 0.71 0.45 -6.45
CA LYS A 114 1.97 -0.08 -5.94
C LYS A 114 1.95 -0.12 -4.42
N THR A 115 1.64 1.02 -3.78
CA THR A 115 1.56 1.13 -2.33
C THR A 115 0.83 2.40 -1.91
N ILE A 116 0.54 2.50 -0.61
CA ILE A 116 -0.08 3.66 0.03
C ILE A 116 0.92 4.21 1.05
N THR A 117 1.06 5.53 1.11
CA THR A 117 1.88 6.22 2.10
C THR A 117 1.05 7.24 2.85
N ASP A 118 1.37 7.48 4.12
CA ASP A 118 0.74 8.47 5.01
C ASP A 118 1.61 9.73 5.18
N HIS A 119 2.67 9.86 4.39
CA HIS A 119 3.57 11.01 4.40
C HIS A 119 4.10 11.34 2.98
N PRO A 120 4.57 12.58 2.74
CA PRO A 120 5.13 12.99 1.46
C PRO A 120 6.43 12.27 1.15
N LEU A 121 6.67 12.04 -0.13
CA LEU A 121 7.86 11.35 -0.63
C LEU A 121 8.43 12.07 -1.83
N TRP A 122 9.75 12.21 -1.90
CA TRP A 122 10.42 12.59 -3.15
C TRP A 122 10.43 11.38 -4.08
N LEU A 123 9.66 11.48 -5.17
CA LEU A 123 9.57 10.46 -6.21
C LEU A 123 10.77 10.53 -7.16
N ALA A 124 11.30 11.74 -7.34
CA ALA A 124 12.52 12.05 -8.05
C ALA A 124 13.07 13.40 -7.51
N PRO A 125 14.32 13.79 -7.83
CA PRO A 125 14.81 15.13 -7.51
C PRO A 125 13.83 16.21 -8.01
N GLY A 126 13.38 17.09 -7.11
CA GLY A 126 12.43 18.16 -7.40
C GLY A 126 11.00 17.70 -7.72
N ARG A 127 10.64 16.43 -7.50
CA ARG A 127 9.27 15.92 -7.69
C ARG A 127 8.79 15.24 -6.41
N MET A 128 7.86 15.87 -5.72
CA MET A 128 7.23 15.29 -4.53
C MET A 128 5.90 14.63 -4.87
N LEU A 129 5.55 13.61 -4.09
CA LEU A 129 4.22 13.02 -4.13
C LEU A 129 3.21 13.99 -3.51
N SER A 130 2.17 14.33 -4.27
CA SER A 130 1.02 15.07 -3.75
C SER A 130 -0.01 14.12 -3.11
N PRO A 131 -0.90 14.63 -2.23
CA PRO A 131 -2.05 13.86 -1.75
C PRO A 131 -2.88 13.25 -2.89
N GLY A 132 -3.35 12.02 -2.67
CA GLY A 132 -4.11 11.25 -3.66
C GLY A 132 -3.25 10.35 -4.54
N TYR A 133 -3.82 9.93 -5.66
CA TYR A 133 -3.20 8.93 -6.53
C TYR A 133 -2.24 9.59 -7.55
N ASP A 134 -0.99 9.12 -7.60
CA ASP A 134 -0.03 9.49 -8.63
C ASP A 134 0.02 8.44 -9.75
N PRO A 135 -0.45 8.74 -10.98
CA PRO A 135 -0.49 7.79 -12.08
C PRO A 135 0.89 7.35 -12.59
N GLN A 136 1.95 8.10 -12.31
CA GLN A 136 3.31 7.76 -12.77
C GLN A 136 4.00 6.74 -11.86
N SER A 137 3.94 6.97 -10.55
CA SER A 137 4.54 6.07 -9.55
C SER A 137 3.60 4.95 -9.09
N HIS A 138 2.30 5.07 -9.38
CA HIS A 138 1.23 4.22 -8.85
C HIS A 138 1.14 4.23 -7.32
N ILE A 139 1.60 5.30 -6.66
CA ILE A 139 1.54 5.45 -5.21
C ILE A 139 0.34 6.32 -4.86
N TYR A 140 -0.37 5.96 -3.79
CA TYR A 140 -1.43 6.78 -3.22
C TYR A 140 -0.92 7.49 -1.95
N GLY A 141 -0.93 8.82 -1.94
CA GLY A 141 -0.67 9.66 -0.77
C GLY A 141 -1.91 9.83 0.09
N ALA A 142 -2.05 9.02 1.13
CA ALA A 142 -3.14 9.09 2.12
C ALA A 142 -2.79 10.07 3.25
N PHE A 143 -2.49 11.30 2.88
CA PHE A 143 -2.15 12.37 3.81
C PHE A 143 -2.73 13.71 3.37
N GLN A 144 -2.72 14.68 4.27
CA GLN A 144 -3.05 16.07 3.96
C GLN A 144 -1.77 16.87 3.70
N ASP A 145 -1.88 18.02 3.06
CA ASP A 145 -0.72 18.85 2.71
C ASP A 145 0.19 19.12 3.91
N PHE A 146 1.43 18.65 3.82
CA PHE A 146 2.49 18.92 4.78
C PHE A 146 3.14 20.26 4.45
N HIS A 147 2.62 21.35 5.02
CA HIS A 147 3.12 22.71 4.74
C HIS A 147 4.62 22.94 5.02
N ALA A 148 5.24 22.10 5.87
CA ALA A 148 6.65 22.20 6.23
C ALA A 148 7.60 21.48 5.26
N VAL A 149 7.07 20.79 4.25
CA VAL A 149 7.86 20.03 3.28
C VAL A 149 7.68 20.66 1.91
N HIS A 150 8.78 21.05 1.27
CA HIS A 150 8.82 21.70 -0.04
C HIS A 150 9.75 20.97 -1.00
N GLU A 151 9.44 21.04 -2.29
CA GLU A 151 10.15 20.30 -3.34
C GLU A 151 11.61 20.76 -3.51
N ASP A 152 11.88 22.04 -3.20
CA ASP A 152 13.17 22.72 -3.35
C ASP A 152 13.99 22.76 -2.04
N ALA A 153 13.88 21.71 -1.21
CA ALA A 153 14.62 21.63 0.05
C ALA A 153 16.14 21.75 -0.19
N THR A 154 16.78 22.64 0.57
CA THR A 154 18.21 22.92 0.48
C THR A 154 19.04 21.88 1.24
N ARG A 155 20.34 21.84 0.95
CA ARG A 155 21.26 20.96 1.67
C ARG A 155 21.34 21.35 3.15
N GLU A 156 21.33 22.64 3.43
CA GLU A 156 21.38 23.21 4.77
C GLU A 156 20.16 22.77 5.59
N GLU A 157 18.95 22.86 5.02
CA GLU A 157 17.72 22.37 5.66
C GLU A 157 17.77 20.86 5.93
N ALA A 158 18.35 20.07 5.01
CA ALA A 158 18.54 18.64 5.21
C ALA A 158 19.53 18.33 6.35
N GLU A 159 20.61 19.10 6.48
CA GLU A 159 21.57 18.97 7.57
C GLU A 159 20.95 19.36 8.93
N GLU A 160 20.10 20.38 8.98
CA GLU A 160 19.32 20.74 10.17
C GLU A 160 18.31 19.66 10.56
N ALA A 161 17.63 19.06 9.59
CA ALA A 161 16.72 17.94 9.82
C ALA A 161 17.47 16.70 10.33
N LEU A 162 18.67 16.44 9.81
CA LEU A 162 19.53 15.34 10.26
C LEU A 162 19.92 15.47 11.73
N ILE A 163 20.18 16.69 12.23
CA ILE A 163 20.46 16.93 13.66
C ILE A 163 19.27 16.48 14.52
N LYS A 164 18.03 16.78 14.09
CA LYS A 164 16.81 16.37 14.81
C LYS A 164 16.64 14.85 14.80
N LEU A 165 16.90 14.19 13.67
CA LEU A 165 16.87 12.72 13.57
C LEU A 165 17.94 12.07 14.46
N ARG A 166 19.16 12.62 14.46
CA ARG A 166 20.25 12.14 15.29
C ARG A 166 19.91 12.20 16.77
N ALA A 167 19.21 13.24 17.22
CA ALA A 167 18.77 13.36 18.61
C ALA A 167 17.84 12.21 19.07
N VAL A 168 17.16 11.51 18.16
CA VAL A 168 16.32 10.35 18.49
C VAL A 168 17.15 9.12 18.84
N VAL A 169 18.32 8.98 18.21
CA VAL A 169 19.14 7.77 18.27
C VAL A 169 20.49 7.96 18.98
N ASN A 170 20.84 9.19 19.36
CA ASN A 170 22.11 9.49 20.04
C ASN A 170 22.20 8.92 21.48
N THR A 171 21.09 8.46 22.05
CA THR A 171 21.05 7.88 23.40
C THR A 171 21.44 6.41 23.45
N PHE A 172 21.55 5.74 22.29
CA PHE A 172 21.99 4.36 22.22
C PHE A 172 23.51 4.24 22.40
N PRO A 173 23.99 3.17 23.06
CA PRO A 173 25.41 2.94 23.28
C PRO A 173 26.07 2.37 22.02
N TRP A 174 26.27 3.22 21.01
CA TRP A 174 26.94 2.84 19.76
C TRP A 174 28.37 2.36 20.03
N ALA A 175 28.77 1.25 19.41
CA ALA A 175 30.15 0.76 19.51
C ALA A 175 31.06 1.63 18.66
N GLU A 176 30.63 1.93 17.43
CA GLU A 176 31.39 2.73 16.46
C GLU A 176 30.51 3.81 15.81
N PRO A 177 31.10 4.92 15.30
CA PRO A 177 30.34 5.97 14.62
C PRO A 177 29.55 5.51 13.39
N HIS A 178 29.99 4.42 12.75
CA HIS A 178 29.29 3.87 11.59
C HIS A 178 28.02 3.10 11.95
N ASP A 179 27.89 2.61 13.19
CA ASP A 179 26.67 1.95 13.66
C ASP A 179 25.51 2.95 13.77
N GLU A 180 25.80 4.14 14.32
CA GLU A 180 24.84 5.26 14.36
C GLU A 180 24.44 5.70 12.95
N ALA A 181 25.42 5.83 12.05
CA ALA A 181 25.17 6.18 10.66
C ALA A 181 24.30 5.12 9.95
N ALA A 182 24.53 3.83 10.19
CA ALA A 182 23.72 2.74 9.66
C ALA A 182 22.28 2.77 10.20
N ALA A 183 22.09 3.09 11.49
CA ALA A 183 20.76 3.25 12.07
C ALA A 183 20.00 4.44 11.44
N LEU A 184 20.66 5.58 11.25
CA LEU A 184 20.07 6.73 10.55
C LEU A 184 19.72 6.40 9.09
N ALA A 185 20.61 5.69 8.38
CA ALA A 185 20.34 5.22 7.03
C ALA A 185 19.12 4.27 6.99
N ALA A 186 18.99 3.39 7.99
CA ALA A 186 17.84 2.50 8.14
C ALA A 186 16.53 3.29 8.36
N MET A 187 16.54 4.33 9.22
CA MET A 187 15.37 5.20 9.42
C MET A 187 14.90 5.81 8.10
N LEU A 188 15.83 6.41 7.35
CA LEU A 188 15.53 7.06 6.07
C LEU A 188 15.06 6.05 5.02
N ALA A 189 15.66 4.87 4.97
CA ALA A 189 15.28 3.80 4.05
C ALA A 189 13.87 3.27 4.34
N CYS A 190 13.47 3.15 5.61
CA CYS A 190 12.13 2.66 5.96
C CYS A 190 11.03 3.63 5.52
N VAL A 191 11.23 4.95 5.70
CA VAL A 191 10.31 5.99 5.25
C VAL A 191 10.31 6.09 3.72
N SER A 192 11.49 6.04 3.09
CA SER A 192 11.62 6.14 1.63
C SER A 192 11.31 4.84 0.89
N ARG A 193 10.96 3.75 1.60
CA ARG A 193 10.81 2.40 1.02
C ARG A 193 9.95 2.36 -0.24
N PRO A 194 8.81 3.08 -0.35
CA PRO A 194 7.98 3.10 -1.57
C PRO A 194 8.69 3.54 -2.85
N THR A 195 9.69 4.42 -2.75
CA THR A 195 10.41 4.98 -3.90
C THR A 195 11.65 4.16 -4.26
N MET A 196 12.11 3.33 -3.33
CA MET A 196 13.26 2.45 -3.52
C MET A 196 12.90 1.22 -4.37
N LYS A 197 13.70 0.96 -5.41
CA LYS A 197 13.63 -0.28 -6.19
C LYS A 197 14.17 -1.48 -5.41
N LYS A 198 15.26 -1.27 -4.69
CA LYS A 198 15.92 -2.23 -3.81
C LYS A 198 16.16 -1.57 -2.46
N ALA A 199 16.02 -2.31 -1.38
CA ALA A 199 16.26 -1.79 -0.04
C ALA A 199 17.24 -2.72 0.71
N PRO A 200 18.14 -2.16 1.54
CA PRO A 200 19.06 -2.97 2.31
C PRO A 200 18.31 -3.78 3.39
N LEU A 201 18.85 -4.95 3.71
CA LEU A 201 18.53 -5.62 4.97
C LEU A 201 19.36 -4.98 6.08
N VAL A 202 18.73 -4.70 7.21
CA VAL A 202 19.37 -4.08 8.37
C VAL A 202 19.43 -5.09 9.49
N LEU A 203 20.64 -5.42 9.92
CA LEU A 203 20.88 -6.29 11.06
C LEU A 203 21.28 -5.45 12.27
N VAL A 204 20.55 -5.58 13.37
CA VAL A 204 20.88 -4.94 14.65
C VAL A 204 21.46 -5.99 15.59
N SER A 205 22.78 -5.98 15.77
CA SER A 205 23.51 -6.88 16.66
C SER A 205 24.14 -6.14 17.84
N ALA A 206 24.33 -6.85 18.96
CA ALA A 206 24.96 -6.33 20.17
C ALA A 206 25.44 -7.50 21.03
N PRO A 207 26.53 -7.34 21.81
CA PRO A 207 27.24 -8.45 22.43
C PRO A 207 26.48 -9.13 23.58
N ALA A 208 25.52 -8.44 24.20
CA ALA A 208 24.77 -8.95 25.34
C ALA A 208 23.24 -8.81 25.18
N PRO A 209 22.45 -9.66 25.86
CA PRO A 209 21.03 -9.40 26.10
C PRO A 209 20.83 -8.07 26.85
N GLY A 210 19.72 -7.38 26.59
CA GLY A 210 19.41 -6.11 27.27
C GLY A 210 20.15 -4.86 26.73
N SER A 211 21.03 -4.98 25.73
CA SER A 211 21.74 -3.84 25.13
C SER A 211 20.88 -2.92 24.23
N GLY A 212 19.54 -3.05 24.25
CA GLY A 212 18.65 -2.16 23.49
C GLY A 212 18.43 -2.51 22.01
N LYS A 213 18.89 -3.67 21.51
CA LYS A 213 18.70 -4.10 20.09
C LYS A 213 17.22 -4.05 19.64
N ALA A 214 16.37 -4.72 20.41
CA ALA A 214 14.93 -4.78 20.16
C ALA A 214 14.28 -3.38 20.23
N VAL A 215 14.75 -2.54 21.16
CA VAL A 215 14.26 -1.17 21.33
C VAL A 215 14.61 -0.34 20.09
N LEU A 216 15.86 -0.41 19.61
CA LEU A 216 16.28 0.26 18.38
C LEU A 216 15.46 -0.23 17.19
N ALA A 217 15.38 -1.55 16.97
CA ALA A 217 14.67 -2.10 15.82
C ALA A 217 13.17 -1.73 15.81
N LYS A 218 12.52 -1.74 16.98
CA LYS A 218 11.14 -1.26 17.14
C LYS A 218 11.00 0.24 16.93
N ALA A 219 11.96 1.04 17.39
CA ALA A 219 11.96 2.48 17.15
C ALA A 219 12.06 2.82 15.65
N LEU A 220 12.95 2.13 14.92
CA LEU A 220 13.06 2.26 13.45
C LEU A 220 11.74 1.90 12.76
N ALA A 221 11.14 0.77 13.12
CA ALA A 221 9.89 0.29 12.53
C ALA A 221 8.72 1.24 12.84
N ARG A 222 8.62 1.71 14.08
CA ARG A 222 7.60 2.68 14.51
C ARG A 222 7.75 4.03 13.85
N PHE A 223 8.99 4.48 13.61
CA PHE A 223 9.25 5.72 12.89
C PHE A 223 8.65 5.69 11.48
N ALA A 224 8.72 4.54 10.80
CA ALA A 224 8.17 4.38 9.45
C ALA A 224 6.67 4.08 9.41
N GLN A 225 6.12 3.38 10.43
CA GLN A 225 4.71 2.96 10.41
C GLN A 225 3.79 3.89 11.23
N GLY A 226 4.34 4.80 12.03
CA GLY A 226 3.58 5.66 12.94
C GLY A 226 2.92 4.93 14.12
N LYS A 227 3.08 3.61 14.22
CA LYS A 227 2.50 2.73 15.25
C LYS A 227 3.47 1.62 15.64
N ASP A 228 3.18 0.94 16.74
CA ASP A 228 4.00 -0.20 17.18
C ASP A 228 3.91 -1.35 16.16
N VAL A 229 5.07 -1.94 15.87
CA VAL A 229 5.23 -3.01 14.88
C VAL A 229 5.38 -4.34 15.60
N THR A 230 4.55 -5.31 15.23
CA THR A 230 4.69 -6.68 15.74
C THR A 230 5.96 -7.31 15.17
N SER A 231 6.84 -7.77 16.04
CA SER A 231 8.01 -8.55 15.67
C SER A 231 7.65 -10.02 15.46
N GLY A 232 8.33 -10.67 14.52
CA GLY A 232 8.26 -12.11 14.31
C GLY A 232 9.58 -12.81 14.58
N VAL A 233 9.54 -14.13 14.51
CA VAL A 233 10.73 -14.98 14.38
C VAL A 233 10.98 -15.19 12.90
N LEU A 234 12.22 -15.02 12.46
CA LEU A 234 12.68 -15.44 11.14
C LEU A 234 12.91 -16.96 11.18
N PRO A 235 12.22 -17.75 10.33
CA PRO A 235 12.46 -19.20 10.29
C PRO A 235 13.91 -19.54 9.96
N ALA A 236 14.36 -20.73 10.36
CA ALA A 236 15.72 -21.20 10.05
C ALA A 236 15.83 -21.84 8.64
N ASP A 237 14.72 -22.33 8.09
CA ASP A 237 14.66 -23.00 6.80
C ASP A 237 14.28 -22.02 5.67
N ASP A 238 15.00 -22.06 4.54
CA ASP A 238 14.81 -21.10 3.43
C ASP A 238 13.42 -21.20 2.81
N VAL A 239 12.79 -22.39 2.77
CA VAL A 239 11.43 -22.56 2.22
C VAL A 239 10.40 -21.92 3.15
N GLU A 240 10.61 -22.02 4.46
CA GLU A 240 9.76 -21.33 5.44
C GLU A 240 9.97 -19.81 5.42
N ILE A 241 11.21 -19.35 5.25
CA ILE A 241 11.53 -17.93 5.03
C ILE A 241 10.80 -17.42 3.78
N GLU A 242 10.89 -18.13 2.65
CA GLU A 242 10.24 -17.73 1.39
C GLU A 242 8.74 -17.56 1.57
N LYS A 243 8.07 -18.54 2.17
CA LYS A 243 6.63 -18.49 2.46
C LYS A 243 6.27 -17.33 3.37
N ARG A 244 7.07 -17.11 4.43
CA ARG A 244 6.85 -16.02 5.38
C ARG A 244 6.97 -14.68 4.67
N LEU A 245 8.02 -14.47 3.89
CA LEU A 245 8.24 -13.25 3.11
C LEU A 245 7.11 -12.99 2.13
N ILE A 246 6.72 -13.98 1.31
CA ILE A 246 5.61 -13.84 0.35
C ILE A 246 4.33 -13.45 1.08
N SER A 247 3.99 -14.15 2.18
CA SER A 247 2.76 -13.88 2.94
C SER A 247 2.74 -12.44 3.51
N SER A 248 3.87 -11.97 4.05
CA SER A 248 3.95 -10.63 4.63
C SER A 248 4.01 -9.53 3.58
N LEU A 249 4.62 -9.77 2.42
CA LEU A 249 4.72 -8.78 1.34
C LEU A 249 3.37 -8.51 0.64
N LEU A 250 2.40 -9.45 0.71
CA LEU A 250 1.03 -9.23 0.21
C LEU A 250 0.33 -8.06 0.91
N GLU A 251 0.56 -7.89 2.22
CA GLU A 251 0.07 -6.74 2.97
C GLU A 251 0.83 -5.45 2.59
N SER A 252 2.04 -5.59 2.05
CA SER A 252 2.97 -4.51 1.67
C SER A 252 3.29 -3.55 2.83
N PRO A 253 3.71 -4.06 3.99
CA PRO A 253 4.10 -3.20 5.10
C PRO A 253 5.38 -2.40 4.76
N PRO A 254 5.57 -1.21 5.33
CA PRO A 254 6.79 -0.43 5.13
C PRO A 254 8.03 -1.13 5.70
N VAL A 255 7.86 -1.93 6.76
CA VAL A 255 8.93 -2.64 7.47
C VAL A 255 8.48 -4.05 7.85
N LEU A 256 9.37 -5.03 7.68
CA LEU A 256 9.28 -6.36 8.27
C LEU A 256 10.30 -6.46 9.41
N LEU A 257 9.84 -6.75 10.61
CA LEU A 257 10.69 -6.83 11.80
C LEU A 257 10.79 -8.29 12.29
N PHE A 258 12.01 -8.81 12.29
CA PHE A 258 12.34 -10.10 12.89
C PHE A 258 13.28 -9.87 14.08
N GLU A 259 12.88 -10.33 15.27
CA GLU A 259 13.69 -10.16 16.49
C GLU A 259 14.60 -11.35 16.78
N GLU A 260 14.20 -12.54 16.34
CA GLU A 260 14.90 -13.79 16.58
C GLU A 260 14.99 -14.61 15.29
N ILE A 261 15.95 -15.53 15.25
CA ILE A 261 16.18 -16.45 14.15
C ILE A 261 16.04 -17.88 14.68
N GLY A 262 15.27 -18.71 13.98
CA GLY A 262 15.09 -20.12 14.33
C GLY A 262 14.64 -20.32 15.78
N ASP A 263 15.48 -21.01 16.56
CA ASP A 263 15.26 -21.30 17.98
C ASP A 263 15.97 -20.33 18.95
N GLY A 264 16.54 -19.22 18.43
CA GLY A 264 17.16 -18.17 19.24
C GLY A 264 18.55 -18.53 19.78
N LYS A 265 19.20 -19.57 19.25
CA LYS A 265 20.57 -19.93 19.65
C LYS A 265 21.60 -18.95 19.11
N ALA A 266 22.53 -18.55 19.95
CA ALA A 266 23.66 -17.72 19.56
C ALA A 266 24.55 -18.42 18.52
N GLY A 267 25.12 -17.64 17.59
CA GLY A 267 26.06 -18.13 16.58
C GLY A 267 25.39 -18.77 15.35
N GLN A 268 24.08 -18.63 15.18
CA GLN A 268 23.41 -19.05 13.95
C GLN A 268 23.82 -18.14 12.79
N GLU A 269 24.28 -18.76 11.70
CA GLU A 269 24.53 -18.09 10.44
C GLU A 269 23.21 -17.88 9.69
N ILE A 270 23.10 -16.73 9.03
CA ILE A 270 21.98 -16.42 8.15
C ILE A 270 22.46 -16.66 6.72
N ASP A 271 22.28 -17.88 6.20
CA ASP A 271 22.41 -18.15 4.77
C ASP A 271 21.06 -18.52 4.17
N SER A 272 20.46 -17.54 3.49
CA SER A 272 19.15 -17.68 2.86
C SER A 272 19.22 -17.11 1.44
N ALA A 273 18.87 -17.94 0.46
CA ALA A 273 18.69 -17.49 -0.91
C ALA A 273 17.48 -16.55 -1.01
N SER A 274 16.44 -16.80 -0.23
CA SER A 274 15.23 -15.99 -0.16
C SER A 274 15.48 -14.57 0.36
N LEU A 275 16.28 -14.41 1.42
CA LEU A 275 16.68 -13.07 1.91
C LEU A 275 17.60 -12.35 0.94
N ARG A 276 18.55 -13.07 0.29
CA ARG A 276 19.38 -12.48 -0.77
C ARG A 276 18.53 -11.99 -1.94
N ASN A 277 17.53 -12.77 -2.34
CA ASN A 277 16.59 -12.38 -3.38
C ASN A 277 15.80 -11.11 -2.96
N LEU A 278 15.26 -11.08 -1.74
CA LEU A 278 14.55 -9.92 -1.19
C LEU A 278 15.41 -8.64 -1.22
N ALA A 279 16.70 -8.75 -0.90
CA ALA A 279 17.62 -7.62 -0.85
C ALA A 279 18.05 -7.12 -2.25
N THR A 280 18.07 -8.00 -3.26
CA THR A 280 18.72 -7.74 -4.55
C THR A 280 17.76 -7.65 -5.73
N ALA A 281 16.57 -8.24 -5.65
CA ALA A 281 15.52 -8.17 -6.65
C ALA A 281 14.54 -7.02 -6.37
N GLU A 282 13.93 -6.48 -7.43
CA GLU A 282 12.87 -5.47 -7.32
C GLU A 282 11.50 -6.11 -7.05
N ILE A 283 11.31 -7.34 -7.51
CA ILE A 283 10.08 -8.12 -7.39
C ILE A 283 10.45 -9.51 -6.89
N MET A 284 9.76 -9.96 -5.84
CA MET A 284 9.84 -11.33 -5.35
C MET A 284 8.56 -12.05 -5.79
N GLU A 285 8.70 -13.03 -6.67
CA GLU A 285 7.61 -13.90 -7.10
C GLU A 285 7.59 -15.17 -6.27
N GLY A 286 6.41 -15.71 -6.00
CA GLY A 286 6.28 -17.01 -5.37
C GLY A 286 4.85 -17.53 -5.39
N ARG A 287 4.68 -18.84 -5.27
CA ARG A 287 3.35 -19.47 -5.30
C ARG A 287 2.71 -19.38 -3.93
N TYR A 288 1.59 -18.66 -3.84
CA TYR A 288 0.74 -18.70 -2.66
C TYR A 288 0.04 -20.07 -2.57
N LEU A 289 0.58 -20.97 -1.75
CA LEU A 289 -0.04 -22.26 -1.46
C LEU A 289 -1.07 -22.08 -0.33
N GLY A 290 -2.35 -21.95 -0.71
CA GLY A 290 -3.53 -22.16 0.13
C GLY A 290 -3.50 -21.56 1.55
N GLY A 291 -4.04 -20.35 1.71
CA GLY A 291 -4.31 -19.77 3.03
C GLY A 291 -5.68 -20.20 3.58
N CYS A 292 -5.69 -20.72 4.81
CA CYS A 292 -6.89 -20.85 5.62
C CYS A 292 -7.44 -19.44 5.92
N ARG A 293 -8.71 -19.19 5.62
CA ARG A 293 -9.41 -17.97 6.07
C ARG A 293 -9.68 -18.10 7.56
N THR A 294 -9.12 -17.20 8.36
CA THR A 294 -9.70 -16.81 9.67
C THR A 294 -9.86 -15.31 9.66
#